data_AF-A0A4Y2E090-F1
#
_entry.id   AF-A0A4Y2E090-F1
#
_cell.length_a   1.000
_cell.length_b   1.000
_cell.length_c   1.000
_cell.angle_alpha   90.00
_cell.angle_beta   90.00
_cell.angle_gamma   90.00
#
_symmetry.space_group_name_H-M   'P 1'
#
loop_
_entity.id
_entity.type
_entity.pdbx_description
1 polymer ?
#
loop_
_entity_poly.entity_id
_entity_poly.type
_entity_poly.pdbx_seq_one_letter_code
_entity_poly.pdbx_strand_id
1 'polypeptide(L)'
;MRNIADIFYNPSSTPDSISQAGEKMFLAIYKAAADEHNLNNRRYAAFLKSSTKINDDLSSIPPTKGAAAQRVSVLAPSMVPKVHL
;
A
#
# COMPACT_ATOMS: atom_id res chain seq x y z
N MET A 1 -31.01 -1.23 -8.06
CA MET A 1 -29.59 -1.05 -8.42
C MET A 1 -29.00 -2.41 -8.72
N ARG A 2 -28.30 -2.61 -9.84
CA ARG A 2 -27.54 -3.86 -10.07
C ARG A 2 -26.35 -3.89 -9.11
N ASN A 3 -26.03 -5.06 -8.58
CA ASN A 3 -24.83 -5.23 -7.79
C ASN A 3 -23.63 -5.09 -8.74
N ILE A 4 -22.60 -4.35 -8.34
CA ILE A 4 -21.40 -4.19 -9.16
C ILE A 4 -20.70 -5.53 -9.43
N ALA A 5 -20.85 -6.48 -8.51
CA ALA A 5 -20.36 -7.84 -8.63
C ALA A 5 -20.99 -8.59 -9.81
N ASP A 6 -22.25 -8.29 -10.16
CA ASP A 6 -22.96 -8.94 -11.26
C ASP A 6 -22.25 -8.73 -12.61
N ILE A 7 -21.53 -7.60 -12.77
CA ILE A 7 -20.75 -7.32 -13.97
C ILE A 7 -19.58 -8.29 -14.11
N PHE A 8 -18.93 -8.66 -13.01
CA PHE A 8 -17.79 -9.58 -13.05
C PHE A 8 -18.20 -11.05 -13.26
N TYR A 9 -19.42 -11.42 -12.87
CA TYR A 9 -19.95 -12.77 -13.07
C TYR A 9 -20.64 -12.97 -14.42
N ASN A 10 -21.00 -11.90 -15.13
CA ASN A 10 -21.65 -11.99 -16.42
C ASN A 10 -20.62 -12.23 -17.55
N PRO A 11 -20.65 -13.38 -18.25
CA PRO A 11 -19.72 -13.67 -19.34
C PRO A 11 -19.92 -12.77 -20.57
N SER A 12 -21.08 -12.11 -20.69
CA SER A 12 -21.36 -11.14 -21.76
C SER A 12 -20.93 -9.71 -21.40
N SER A 13 -20.29 -9.51 -20.25
CA SER A 13 -19.78 -8.19 -19.88
C SER A 13 -18.67 -7.75 -20.82
N THR A 14 -18.73 -6.49 -21.24
CA THR A 14 -17.71 -5.90 -22.11
C THR A 14 -16.49 -5.47 -21.28
N PRO A 15 -15.29 -5.40 -21.90
CA PRO A 15 -14.09 -4.88 -21.23
C PRO A 15 -14.30 -3.50 -20.60
N ASP A 16 -15.06 -2.61 -21.25
CA ASP A 16 -15.37 -1.28 -20.72
C ASP A 16 -16.24 -1.35 -19.46
N SER A 17 -17.28 -2.20 -19.47
CA SER A 17 -18.15 -2.38 -18.31
C SER A 17 -17.39 -2.95 -17.11
N ILE A 18 -16.48 -3.90 -17.36
CA ILE A 18 -15.60 -4.48 -16.34
C ILE A 18 -14.64 -3.42 -15.79
N SER A 19 -14.06 -2.60 -16.67
CA SER A 19 -13.13 -1.53 -16.28
C SER A 19 -13.81 -0.49 -15.40
N GLN A 20 -15.00 -0.01 -15.79
CA GLN A 20 -15.78 0.95 -15.00
C GLN A 20 -16.26 0.35 -13.66
N ALA A 21 -16.64 -0.93 -13.66
CA ALA A 21 -17.01 -1.63 -12.43
C ALA A 21 -15.81 -1.74 -11.48
N GLY A 22 -14.64 -2.09 -12.02
CA GLY A 22 -13.38 -2.17 -11.27
C GLY A 22 -13.00 -0.83 -10.67
N GLU A 23 -13.07 0.25 -11.45
CA GLU A 23 -12.80 1.62 -10.98
C GLU A 23 -13.66 2.01 -9.78
N LYS A 24 -14.98 1.84 -9.90
CA LYS A 24 -15.93 2.13 -8.80
C LYS A 24 -15.67 1.26 -7.57
N MET A 25 -15.35 -0.01 -7.75
CA MET A 25 -15.01 -0.93 -6.65
C MET A 25 -13.74 -0.50 -5.92
N PHE A 26 -12.68 -0.14 -6.66
CA PHE A 26 -11.44 0.35 -6.05
C PHE A 26 -11.66 1.64 -5.27
N LEU A 27 -12.40 2.60 -5.84
CA LEU A 27 -12.74 3.85 -5.17
C LEU A 27 -13.49 3.60 -3.84
N ALA A 28 -14.45 2.67 -3.84
CA ALA A 28 -15.18 2.29 -2.63
C ALA A 28 -14.28 1.63 -1.56
N ILE A 29 -13.44 0.67 -1.94
CA ILE A 29 -12.51 -0.02 -1.02
C ILE A 29 -11.58 0.98 -0.33
N TYR A 30 -11.08 1.95 -1.09
CA TYR A 30 -10.20 2.99 -0.56
C TYR A 30 -10.96 4.17 0.06
N LYS A 31 -12.29 4.10 0.23
CA LYS A 31 -13.10 5.18 0.82
C LYS A 31 -12.86 6.53 0.14
N ALA A 32 -12.86 6.53 -1.19
CA ALA A 32 -12.84 7.74 -2.00
C ALA A 32 -14.02 8.65 -1.64
N ALA A 33 -13.83 9.96 -1.82
CA ALA A 33 -14.92 10.90 -1.63
C ALA A 33 -16.04 10.64 -2.65
N ALA A 34 -17.27 10.99 -2.32
CA ALA A 34 -18.42 10.63 -3.15
C ALA A 34 -18.41 11.28 -4.55
N ASP A 35 -17.69 12.39 -4.70
CA ASP A 35 -17.43 13.14 -5.94
C ASP A 35 -16.20 12.62 -6.71
N GLU A 36 -15.39 11.75 -6.11
CA GLU A 36 -14.22 11.16 -6.75
C GLU A 36 -14.65 9.96 -7.60
N HIS A 37 -14.74 10.18 -8.91
CA HIS A 37 -15.14 9.15 -9.88
C HIS A 37 -14.00 8.66 -10.76
N ASN A 38 -12.78 9.13 -10.52
CA ASN A 38 -11.59 8.82 -11.31
C ASN A 38 -10.50 8.17 -10.44
N LEU A 39 -10.19 6.92 -10.72
CA LEU A 39 -9.20 6.12 -10.00
C LEU A 39 -7.77 6.66 -10.17
N ASN A 40 -7.45 7.29 -11.30
CA ASN A 40 -6.13 7.87 -11.51
C ASN A 40 -5.87 9.08 -10.60
N ASN A 41 -6.89 9.91 -10.33
CA ASN A 41 -6.78 10.98 -9.34
C ASN A 41 -6.45 10.40 -7.96
N ARG A 42 -7.13 9.31 -7.58
CA ARG A 42 -6.87 8.66 -6.30
C ARG A 42 -5.47 8.08 -6.19
N ARG A 43 -5.00 7.42 -7.25
CA ARG A 43 -3.63 6.88 -7.35
C ARG A 43 -2.60 8.00 -7.24
N TYR A 44 -2.83 9.12 -7.92
CA TYR A 44 -1.96 10.28 -7.88
C TYR A 44 -1.88 10.89 -6.47
N ALA A 45 -3.03 11.08 -5.80
CA ALA A 45 -3.06 11.60 -4.43
C ALA A 45 -2.33 10.67 -3.44
N ALA A 46 -2.52 9.34 -3.58
CA ALA A 46 -1.81 8.36 -2.77
C ALA A 46 -0.30 8.40 -3.01
N PHE A 47 0.12 8.48 -4.28
CA PHE A 47 1.52 8.63 -4.66
C PHE A 47 2.15 9.87 -4.03
N LEU A 48 1.52 11.04 -4.19
CA LEU A 48 2.02 12.30 -3.65
C LEU A 48 2.17 12.22 -2.13
N LYS A 49 1.15 11.71 -1.43
CA LYS A 49 1.18 11.51 0.02
C LYS A 49 2.30 10.57 0.48
N SER A 50 2.63 9.55 -0.32
CA SER A 50 3.71 8.62 -0.01
C SER A 50 5.09 9.24 -0.24
N SER A 51 5.22 10.08 -1.27
CA SER A 51 6.48 10.76 -1.63
C SER A 51 6.86 11.83 -0.60
N THR A 52 5.89 12.52 -0.01
CA THR A 52 6.14 13.55 1.00
C THR A 52 6.45 13.00 2.40
N LYS A 53 6.42 11.68 2.60
CA LYS A 53 6.74 11.04 3.89
C LYS A 53 8.24 10.86 4.15
N ILE A 54 9.12 11.28 3.24
CA ILE A 54 10.57 11.31 3.47
C ILE A 54 10.94 12.56 4.30
N ASN A 55 10.32 12.67 5.48
CA ASN A 55 10.76 13.53 6.58
C ASN A 55 11.10 12.66 7.80
N ASP A 56 11.33 11.36 7.59
CA ASP A 56 11.90 10.50 8.61
C ASP A 56 13.22 11.14 9.02
N ASP A 57 13.30 11.45 10.29
CA ASP A 57 14.41 12.07 10.97
C ASP A 57 15.75 11.54 10.42
N LEU A 58 16.34 12.29 9.49
CA LEU A 58 17.60 11.95 8.87
C LEU A 58 18.74 11.97 9.90
N SER A 59 18.51 12.54 11.10
CA SER A 59 19.45 12.44 12.22
C SER A 59 19.61 11.01 12.72
N SER A 60 18.60 10.16 12.47
CA SER A 60 18.70 8.74 12.73
C SER A 60 19.54 8.00 11.68
N ILE A 61 19.78 8.57 10.50
CA ILE A 61 20.63 7.92 9.50
C ILE A 61 22.08 8.10 9.94
N PRO A 62 22.81 7.00 10.21
CA PRO A 62 24.19 7.10 10.63
C PRO A 62 25.00 7.82 9.54
N PRO A 63 25.80 8.84 9.90
CA PRO A 63 26.50 9.70 8.94
C PRO A 63 27.61 8.96 8.16
N THR A 64 27.97 7.75 8.58
CA THR A 64 29.00 6.93 7.94
C THR A 64 28.55 5.48 7.81
N LYS A 65 29.05 4.80 6.76
CA LYS A 65 28.81 3.35 6.54
C LYS A 65 29.19 2.50 7.75
N GLY A 66 30.22 2.91 8.50
CA GLY A 66 30.66 2.22 9.73
C GLY A 66 29.64 2.30 10.88
N ALA A 67 28.94 3.43 11.03
CA ALA A 67 27.91 3.59 12.06
C ALA A 67 26.59 2.87 11.69
N ALA A 68 26.32 2.65 10.40
CA ALA A 68 25.20 1.83 9.94
C ALA A 68 25.37 0.35 10.32
N ALA A 69 26.60 -0.17 10.23
CA ALA A 69 26.91 -1.56 10.58
C ALA A 69 26.72 -1.84 12.09
N GLN A 70 26.99 -0.87 12.96
CA GLN A 70 26.77 -1.02 14.40
C GLN A 70 25.30 -1.16 14.78
N ARG A 71 24.37 -0.51 14.07
CA ARG A 71 22.93 -0.61 14.35
C ARG A 71 22.34 -1.98 14.01
N VAL A 72 22.83 -2.64 12.96
CA VAL A 72 22.36 -3.98 12.57
C VAL A 72 22.70 -5.02 13.65
N SER A 73 23.78 -4.85 14.39
CA SER A 73 24.18 -5.76 15.47
C SER A 73 23.37 -5.64 16.76
N VAL A 74 22.65 -4.54 16.99
CA VAL A 74 21.89 -4.33 18.25
C VAL A 74 20.46 -4.88 18.17
N LEU A 75 19.95 -5.19 16.96
CA LEU A 75 18.58 -5.68 16.75
C LEU A 75 18.50 -7.19 16.46
N ALA A 76 19.47 -7.98 16.91
CA ALA A 76 19.34 -9.43 16.94
C ALA A 76 18.87 -9.86 18.34
N PRO A 77 17.59 -10.22 18.55
CA PRO A 77 17.23 -10.95 19.75
C PRO A 77 17.92 -12.31 19.72
N SER A 78 18.76 -12.51 20.73
CA SER A 78 19.38 -13.77 21.14
C SER A 78 18.38 -14.94 21.06
N MET A 79 18.45 -15.74 19.99
CA MET A 79 17.87 -17.08 19.95
C MET A 79 18.92 -18.07 20.46
N VAL A 80 18.98 -18.27 21.78
CA VAL A 80 19.68 -19.41 22.38
C VAL A 80 18.67 -20.55 22.53
N PRO A 81 18.83 -21.70 21.87
CA PRO A 81 17.98 -22.86 22.12
C PRO A 81 18.31 -23.44 23.49
N LYS A 82 17.33 -23.43 24.40
CA LYS A 82 17.42 -24.05 25.71
C LYS A 82 17.27 -25.57 25.58
N VAL A 83 18.38 -26.26 25.36
CA VAL A 83 18.46 -27.72 25.56
C VAL A 83 18.28 -28.01 27.05
N HIS A 84 17.16 -28.65 27.41
CA HIS A 84 17.05 -29.36 28.68
C HIS A 84 17.49 -30.81 28.43
N LEU A 85 18.39 -31.28 29.30
CA LEU A 85 18.70 -32.69 29.49
C LEU A 85 17.46 -33.45 29.96
#